data_AF-A0A957ISW1-F1
#
_entry.id   AF-A0A957ISW1-F1
#
_cell.length_a   1.000
_cell.length_b   1.000
_cell.length_c   1.000
_cell.angle_alpha   90.00
_cell.angle_beta   90.00
_cell.angle_gamma   90.00
#
_symmetry.space_group_name_H-M   'P 1'
#
loop_
_entity.id
_entity.type
_entity.pdbx_description
1 polymer ?
#
loop_
_entity_poly.entity_id
_entity_poly.type
_entity_poly.pdbx_seq_one_letter_code
_entity_poly.pdbx_strand_id
1 'polypeptide(L)' 'MNQQAVRLRDVVEADLPHFFAHQLDPAANQMAAFTAKDPTDQAAFLKHWHKVMADPGITVQTILHGDEVAGYVL' A
#
# COMPACT_ATOMS: atom_id res chain seq x y z
N MET A 1 1.84 22.36 17.63
CA MET A 1 1.81 21.39 16.52
C MET A 1 1.29 20.08 17.09
N ASN A 2 0.08 19.65 16.69
CA ASN A 2 -0.39 18.31 17.07
C ASN A 2 0.37 17.31 16.20
N GLN A 3 1.37 16.65 16.78
CA GLN A 3 2.04 15.55 16.11
C GLN A 3 1.08 14.35 16.14
N GLN A 4 0.48 14.02 15.00
CA GLN A 4 -0.25 12.76 14.89
C GLN A 4 0.77 11.62 14.93
N ALA A 5 0.49 10.60 15.75
CA ALA A 5 1.40 9.49 15.93
C ALA A 5 1.45 8.60 14.67
N VAL A 6 2.65 8.16 14.31
CA VAL A 6 2.85 7.12 13.30
C VAL A 6 2.76 5.75 13.98
N ARG A 7 1.94 4.85 13.42
CA ARG A 7 1.75 3.48 13.93
C ARG A 7 1.86 2.46 12.79
N LEU A 8 2.27 1.25 13.14
CA LEU A 8 2.29 0.10 12.24
C LEU A 8 1.26 -0.93 12.72
N ARG A 9 0.58 -1.57 11.77
CA ARG A 9 -0.28 -2.74 12.03
C ARG A 9 -0.27 -3.68 10.84
N ASP A 10 -0.75 -4.90 11.04
CA ASP A 10 -0.94 -5.84 9.94
C ASP A 10 -1.87 -5.24 8.88
N VAL A 11 -1.56 -5.56 7.62
CA VAL A 11 -2.40 -5.18 6.48
C VAL A 11 -3.73 -5.92 6.57
N VAL A 12 -4.82 -5.21 6.33
CA VAL A 12 -6.16 -5.78 6.18
C VAL A 12 -6.72 -5.48 4.80
N GLU A 13 -7.70 -6.27 4.34
CA GLU A 13 -8.31 -6.11 3.00
C GLU A 13 -8.81 -4.68 2.74
N ALA A 14 -9.29 -3.99 3.78
CA ALA A 14 -9.77 -2.62 3.70
C ALA A 14 -8.68 -1.58 3.39
N ASP A 15 -7.40 -1.93 3.51
CA ASP A 15 -6.28 -1.05 3.15
C ASP A 15 -6.01 -1.05 1.64
N LEU A 16 -6.36 -2.13 0.94
CA LEU A 16 -6.03 -2.32 -0.46
C LEU A 16 -6.59 -1.21 -1.38
N PRO A 17 -7.82 -0.68 -1.18
CA PRO A 17 -8.29 0.48 -1.93
C PRO A 17 -7.43 1.73 -1.73
N HIS A 18 -6.89 1.97 -0.54
CA HIS A 18 -6.00 3.11 -0.27
C HIS A 18 -4.67 2.95 -0.99
N PHE A 19 -4.07 1.76 -0.91
CA PHE A 19 -2.83 1.44 -1.62
C PHE A 19 -2.99 1.56 -3.14
N PHE A 20 -4.11 1.09 -3.69
CA PHE A 20 -4.40 1.24 -5.11
C PHE A 20 -4.53 2.71 -5.50
N ALA A 21 -5.26 3.51 -4.71
CA ALA A 21 -5.37 4.95 -4.95
C ALA A 21 -4.00 5.66 -4.97
N HIS A 22 -3.08 5.29 -4.08
CA HIS A 22 -1.72 5.84 -4.08
C HIS A 22 -0.95 5.46 -5.35
N GLN A 23 -1.10 4.21 -5.82
CA GLN A 23 -0.47 3.74 -7.07
C GLN A 23 -1.02 4.48 -8.32
N LEU A 24 -2.24 5.02 -8.27
CA LEU A 24 -2.80 5.78 -9.40
C LEU A 24 -2.20 7.18 -9.55
N ASP A 25 -1.44 7.68 -8.56
CA ASP A 25 -0.78 8.99 -8.67
C ASP A 25 0.31 8.96 -9.77
N PRO A 26 0.13 9.72 -10.88
CA PRO A 26 1.10 9.72 -11.96
C PRO A 26 2.47 10.27 -11.56
N ALA A 27 2.52 11.23 -10.62
CA ALA A 27 3.77 11.79 -10.14
C ALA A 27 4.53 10.76 -9.29
N ALA A 28 3.82 10.01 -8.44
CA ALA A 28 4.42 8.92 -7.67
C ALA A 28 4.98 7.83 -8.59
N ASN A 29 4.25 7.46 -9.66
CA ASN A 29 4.73 6.50 -10.66
C ASN A 29 5.98 6.99 -11.41
N GLN A 30 6.06 8.28 -11.74
CA GLN A 30 7.26 8.84 -12.39
C GLN A 30 8.48 8.87 -11.47
N MET A 31 8.26 9.06 -10.16
CA MET A 31 9.33 9.08 -9.16
C MET A 31 9.84 7.68 -8.81
N ALA A 32 8.98 6.67 -8.88
CA ALA A 32 9.34 5.31 -8.55
C ALA A 32 10.24 4.68 -9.62
N ALA A 33 11.37 4.11 -9.20
CA ALA A 33 12.25 3.36 -10.11
C ALA A 33 11.62 2.03 -10.59
N PHE A 34 10.59 1.55 -9.90
CA PHE A 34 9.87 0.31 -10.19
C PHE A 34 8.37 0.53 -10.09
N THR A 35 7.66 0.36 -11.20
CA THR A 35 6.20 0.47 -11.27
C THR A 35 5.60 -0.73 -11.99
N ALA A 36 4.29 -0.93 -11.80
CA ALA A 36 3.54 -1.86 -12.65
C ALA A 36 3.57 -1.40 -14.11
N LYS A 37 3.48 -2.35 -15.04
CA LYS A 37 3.37 -2.07 -16.48
C LYS A 37 2.11 -1.24 -16.79
N ASP A 38 1.02 -1.55 -16.11
CA ASP A 38 -0.22 -0.77 -16.10
C ASP A 38 -0.60 -0.50 -14.64
N PRO A 39 -0.32 0.72 -14.12
CA PRO A 39 -0.70 1.09 -12.76
C PRO A 39 -2.21 1.11 -12.50
N THR A 40 -3.04 1.11 -13.55
CA THR A 40 -4.49 1.18 -13.47
C THR A 40 -5.18 -0.20 -13.46
N ASP A 41 -4.42 -1.28 -13.65
CA ASP A 41 -4.94 -2.65 -13.62
C ASP A 41 -5.21 -3.11 -12.18
N GLN A 42 -6.45 -2.89 -11.73
CA GLN A 42 -6.90 -3.28 -10.39
C GLN A 42 -6.87 -4.79 -10.17
N ALA A 43 -7.09 -5.61 -11.20
CA ALA A 43 -7.09 -7.06 -11.06
C ALA A 43 -5.68 -7.61 -10.84
N ALA A 44 -4.70 -7.08 -11.58
CA ALA A 44 -3.29 -7.38 -11.37
C ALA A 44 -2.82 -6.94 -9.97
N PHE A 45 -3.24 -5.74 -9.54
CA PHE A 45 -2.97 -5.23 -8.20
C PHE A 45 -3.50 -6.16 -7.10
N LEU A 46 -4.78 -6.53 -7.15
CA LEU A 46 -5.40 -7.41 -6.15
C LEU A 46 -4.74 -8.79 -6.12
N LYS A 47 -4.46 -9.38 -7.30
CA LYS A 47 -3.78 -10.67 -7.40
C LYS A 47 -2.39 -10.63 -6.74
N HIS A 48 -1.64 -9.54 -6.91
CA HIS A 48 -0.35 -9.35 -6.26
C HIS A 48 -0.51 -9.28 -4.74
N TRP A 49 -1.43 -8.44 -4.24
CA TRP A 49 -1.64 -8.25 -2.81
C TRP A 49 -2.15 -9.50 -2.09
N HIS A 50 -3.07 -10.26 -2.69
CA HIS A 50 -3.51 -11.53 -2.11
C HIS A 50 -2.38 -12.53 -1.98
N LYS A 51 -1.42 -12.55 -2.93
CA LYS A 51 -0.22 -13.38 -2.81
C LYS A 51 0.67 -12.92 -1.66
N VAL A 52 0.92 -11.61 -1.53
CA VAL A 52 1.75 -11.02 -0.48
C VAL A 52 1.15 -11.31 0.91
N MET A 53 -0.15 -11.09 1.09
CA MET A 53 -0.85 -11.30 2.36
C MET A 53 -1.00 -12.78 2.75
N ALA A 54 -0.95 -13.70 1.79
CA ALA A 54 -1.06 -15.14 2.05
C ALA A 54 0.28 -15.81 2.39
N ASP A 55 1.41 -15.14 2.16
CA ASP A 55 2.74 -15.71 2.40
C ASP A 55 3.23 -15.39 3.83
N PRO A 56 3.31 -16.38 4.75
CA PRO A 56 3.74 -16.15 6.12
C PRO A 56 5.25 -15.80 6.23
N GLY A 57 6.02 -15.98 5.16
CA GLY A 57 7.42 -15.53 5.10
C GLY A 57 7.57 -14.04 4.85
N ILE A 58 6.48 -13.35 4.53
CA ILE A 58 6.45 -11.92 4.25
C ILE A 58 5.92 -11.17 5.48
N THR A 59 6.70 -10.19 5.96
CA THR A 59 6.23 -9.21 6.95
C THR A 59 5.83 -7.93 6.24
N VAL A 60 4.54 -7.71 6.09
CA VAL A 60 3.98 -6.48 5.50
C VAL A 60 3.14 -5.73 6.53
N GLN A 61 3.31 -4.42 6.62
CA GLN A 61 2.57 -3.59 7.58
C GLN A 61 2.01 -2.33 6.94
N THR A 62 0.79 -1.97 7.33
CA THR A 62 0.16 -0.68 7.01
C THR A 62 0.72 0.40 7.93
N ILE A 63 1.16 1.50 7.33
CA ILE A 63 1.59 2.71 8.03
C ILE A 63 0.36 3.59 8.23
N LEU A 64 0.07 3.91 9.50
CA LEU A 64 -0.98 4.85 9.89
C LEU A 64 -0.36 6.16 10.35
N HIS A 65 -0.95 7.29 9.93
CA HIS A 65 -0.69 8.60 10.51
C HIS A 65 -2.00 9.08 11.17
N GLY A 66 -2.05 9.05 12.50
CA GLY A 66 -3.35 9.07 13.19
C GLY A 66 -4.14 7.80 12.83
N ASP A 67 -5.35 7.97 12.30
CA ASP A 67 -6.21 6.87 11.85
C ASP A 67 -6.26 6.73 10.31
N GLU A 68 -5.47 7.51 9.58
CA GLU A 68 -5.42 7.48 8.11
C GLU A 68 -4.30 6.55 7.62
N VAL A 69 -4.59 5.81 6.55
CA VAL A 69 -3.62 4.98 5.85
C VAL A 69 -2.67 5.86 5.05
N ALA A 70 -1.40 5.89 5.45
CA ALA A 70 -0.34 6.65 4.77
C ALA A 70 0.41 5.80 3.72
N GLY A 71 0.40 4.48 3.86
CA GLY A 71 1.10 3.57 2.96
C GLY A 71 1.38 2.22 3.61
N TYR A 72 2.39 1.52 3.11
CA TYR A 72 2.83 0.23 3.64
C TYR A 72 4.35 0.10 3.59
N VAL A 73 4.86 -0.87 4.34
CA VAL A 73 6.26 -1.32 4.28
C VAL A 73 6.28 -2.84 4.16
N LEU A 74 7.14 -3.33 3.26
CA LEU A 74 7.37 -4.73 2.90
C LEU A 74 8.87 -4.94 2.66
#